data_AF-A0A2V7H8R8-F1
#
_entry.id   AF-A0A2V7H8R8-F1
#
_cell.length_a   1.000
_cell.length_b   1.000
_cell.length_c   1.000
_cell.angle_alpha   90.00
_cell.angle_beta   90.00
_cell.angle_gamma   90.00
#
_symmetry.space_group_name_H-M   'P 1'
#
loop_
_entity.id
_entity.type
_entity.pdbx_description
1 polymer ?
#
loop_
_entity_poly.entity_id
_entity_poly.type
_entity_poly.pdbx_seq_one_letter_code
_entity_poly.pdbx_strand_id
1 'polypeptide(L)'
;MSADLPEAFRGLFTGLVEQRYSPGPGDAFHRCFGCGPAHPSGLHVRVFKTDEGVLAPVVVPRVYEGPPGAAHGGIVAAYLDEILGGAVVRATGKISVTGELTVRYVRPAPTETPLLGRGRLVADHGRYVDVEGS
;
A
#
# COMPACT_ATOMS: atom_id res chain seq x y z
N MET A 1 -10.25 -1.36 13.69
CA MET A 1 -11.59 -1.86 13.31
C MET A 1 -11.96 -1.25 11.97
N SER A 2 -12.57 -2.04 11.10
CA SER A 2 -12.79 -1.89 9.65
C SER A 2 -13.71 -0.71 9.21
N ALA A 3 -13.93 0.30 10.04
CA ALA A 3 -15.03 1.26 9.87
C ALA A 3 -14.89 2.17 8.62
N ASP A 4 -13.66 2.47 8.19
CA ASP A 4 -13.41 3.43 7.10
C ASP A 4 -13.09 2.77 5.74
N LEU A 5 -13.29 1.46 5.62
CA LEU A 5 -13.09 0.79 4.33
C LEU A 5 -14.33 0.97 3.44
N PRO A 6 -14.14 1.21 2.12
CA PRO A 6 -15.24 1.16 1.15
C PRO A 6 -16.09 -0.09 1.33
N GLU A 7 -17.40 0.03 1.12
CA GLU A 7 -18.35 -1.07 1.30
C GLU A 7 -17.94 -2.32 0.51
N ALA A 8 -17.38 -2.12 -0.69
CA ALA A 8 -16.81 -3.16 -1.55
C ALA A 8 -15.78 -4.08 -0.86
N PHE A 9 -15.17 -3.65 0.23
CA PHE A 9 -14.09 -4.35 0.93
C PHE A 9 -14.47 -4.89 2.32
N ARG A 10 -15.63 -4.56 2.88
CA ARG A 10 -15.95 -4.92 4.29
C ARG A 10 -15.89 -6.42 4.57
N GLY A 11 -16.42 -7.26 3.67
CA GLY A 11 -16.36 -8.71 3.82
C GLY A 11 -14.94 -9.26 3.70
N LEU A 12 -14.18 -8.79 2.72
CA LEU A 12 -12.82 -9.27 2.44
C LEU A 12 -11.83 -8.99 3.56
N PHE A 13 -11.98 -7.86 4.25
CA PHE A 13 -11.07 -7.45 5.33
C PHE A 13 -11.54 -7.87 6.72
N THR A 14 -12.66 -8.60 6.82
CA THR A 14 -13.16 -9.12 8.09
C THR A 14 -12.13 -10.10 8.68
N GLY A 15 -11.70 -9.84 9.92
CA GLY A 15 -10.72 -10.68 10.62
C GLY A 15 -9.26 -10.43 10.24
N LEU A 16 -8.97 -9.62 9.20
CA LEU A 16 -7.58 -9.29 8.86
C LEU A 16 -6.97 -8.28 9.84
N VAL A 17 -5.69 -8.45 10.12
CA VAL A 17 -4.93 -7.58 11.02
C VAL A 17 -4.22 -6.49 10.21
N GLU A 18 -4.52 -5.24 10.51
CA GLU A 18 -3.83 -4.09 9.92
C GLU A 18 -2.37 -4.02 10.40
N GLN A 19 -1.43 -3.89 9.46
CA GLN A 19 -0.01 -3.66 9.71
C GLN A 19 0.24 -2.16 9.79
N ARG A 20 0.42 -1.64 11.01
CA ARG A 20 0.70 -0.22 11.26
C ARG A 20 2.19 -0.02 11.50
N TYR A 21 2.81 0.84 10.70
CA TYR A 21 4.22 1.22 10.87
C TYR A 21 4.38 2.34 11.90
N SER A 22 3.41 3.24 12.00
CA SER A 22 3.42 4.35 12.94
C SER A 22 2.39 4.17 14.06
N PRO A 23 2.81 3.87 15.31
CA PRO A 23 1.88 3.81 16.44
C PRO A 23 1.51 5.20 16.98
N GLY A 24 2.18 6.28 16.57
CA GLY A 24 1.86 7.63 17.03
C GLY A 24 2.79 8.75 16.54
N PRO A 25 2.58 10.00 17.00
CA PRO A 25 3.21 11.21 16.47
C PRO A 25 4.74 11.29 16.51
N GLY A 26 5.40 10.48 17.34
CA GLY A 26 6.87 10.43 17.44
C GLY A 26 7.54 9.47 16.46
N ASP A 27 6.79 8.73 15.65
CA ASP A 27 7.32 7.75 14.70
C ASP A 27 7.69 8.39 13.35
N ALA A 28 8.80 7.93 12.76
CA ALA A 28 9.34 8.48 11.51
C ALA A 28 8.36 8.42 10.34
N PHE A 29 7.41 7.48 10.33
CA PHE A 29 6.43 7.31 9.27
C PHE A 29 5.08 7.96 9.58
N HIS A 30 4.91 8.63 10.72
CA HIS A 30 3.63 9.25 11.09
C HIS A 30 3.12 10.27 10.07
N ARG A 31 4.08 10.95 9.41
CA ARG A 31 3.85 11.89 8.31
C ARG A 31 4.44 11.39 6.98
N CYS A 32 4.60 10.08 6.81
CA CYS A 32 4.96 9.53 5.50
C CYS A 32 3.87 9.88 4.49
N PHE A 33 4.27 10.27 3.27
CA PHE A 33 3.32 10.57 2.19
C PHE A 33 2.45 9.35 1.83
N GLY A 34 3.02 8.14 1.82
CA GLY A 34 2.31 6.93 1.46
C GLY A 34 1.44 6.40 2.59
N CYS A 35 2.03 5.88 3.67
CA CYS A 35 1.29 5.23 4.77
C CYS A 35 0.96 6.10 6.00
N GLY A 36 1.48 7.33 6.08
CA GLY A 36 1.43 8.13 7.30
C GLY A 36 0.03 8.69 7.61
N PRO A 37 -0.63 8.30 8.70
CA PRO A 37 -2.03 8.68 8.96
C PRO A 37 -2.24 10.17 9.23
N ALA A 38 -1.17 10.91 9.56
CA ALA A 38 -1.23 12.36 9.81
C ALA A 38 -0.66 13.20 8.66
N HIS A 39 -0.29 12.60 7.53
CA HIS A 39 0.11 13.39 6.36
C HIS A 39 -1.12 14.13 5.79
N PRO A 40 -1.10 15.46 5.59
CA PRO A 40 -2.30 16.22 5.26
C PRO A 40 -2.90 15.87 3.88
N SER A 41 -2.06 15.42 2.96
CA SER A 41 -2.43 15.06 1.59
C SER A 41 -1.70 13.79 1.16
N GLY A 42 -1.66 12.80 2.06
CA GLY A 42 -0.99 11.53 1.79
C GLY A 42 -1.95 10.55 1.12
N LEU A 43 -1.42 9.43 0.65
CA LEU A 43 -2.25 8.33 0.14
C LEU A 43 -2.91 7.53 1.27
N HIS A 44 -2.39 7.64 2.50
CA HIS A 44 -2.85 6.94 3.70
C HIS A 44 -3.01 5.43 3.45
N VAL A 45 -2.05 4.84 2.74
CA VAL A 45 -2.08 3.44 2.37
C VAL A 45 -2.07 2.59 3.64
N ARG A 46 -3.13 1.81 3.80
CA ARG A 46 -3.28 0.84 4.89
C ARG A 46 -3.02 -0.54 4.35
N VAL A 47 -2.21 -1.32 5.05
CA VAL A 47 -1.83 -2.67 4.64
C VAL A 47 -2.32 -3.66 5.67
N PHE A 48 -2.86 -4.80 5.23
CA PHE A 48 -3.46 -5.82 6.08
C PHE A 48 -2.80 -7.17 5.81
N LYS A 49 -2.46 -7.88 6.87
CA LYS A 49 -1.79 -9.18 6.80
C LYS A 49 -2.77 -10.25 6.30
N THR A 50 -2.29 -11.10 5.41
CA THR A 50 -2.92 -12.36 5.01
C THR A 50 -1.94 -13.52 5.15
N ASP A 51 -2.40 -14.73 4.87
CA ASP A 51 -1.55 -15.92 4.83
C ASP A 51 -0.62 -15.92 3.60
N GLU A 52 -1.04 -15.28 2.50
CA GLU A 52 -0.29 -15.22 1.24
C GLU A 52 0.58 -13.95 1.11
N GLY A 53 0.51 -13.03 2.07
CA GLY A 53 1.22 -11.76 2.02
C GLY A 53 0.38 -10.63 2.63
N VAL A 54 0.05 -9.64 1.81
CA VAL A 54 -0.73 -8.49 2.25
C VAL A 54 -1.79 -8.05 1.24
N LEU A 55 -2.84 -7.40 1.76
CA LEU A 55 -3.84 -6.66 1.00
C LEU A 55 -3.83 -5.19 1.40
N ALA A 56 -4.01 -4.29 0.44
CA ALA A 56 -4.08 -2.86 0.69
C ALA A 56 -5.26 -2.25 -0.07
N PRO A 57 -6.34 -1.81 0.59
CA PRO A 57 -7.42 -1.10 -0.07
C PRO A 57 -7.03 0.37 -0.27
N VAL A 58 -7.43 0.97 -1.39
CA VAL A 58 -7.26 2.41 -1.63
C VAL A 58 -8.44 2.96 -2.44
N VAL A 59 -8.77 4.22 -2.21
CA VAL A 59 -9.54 5.04 -3.16
C VAL A 59 -8.64 6.24 -3.44
N VAL A 60 -8.17 6.38 -4.68
CA VAL A 60 -7.25 7.48 -5.03
C VAL A 60 -8.08 8.74 -5.33
N PRO A 61 -7.95 9.83 -4.56
CA PRO A 61 -8.72 11.03 -4.80
C PRO A 61 -8.37 11.70 -6.15
N ARG A 62 -9.34 12.38 -6.74
CA ARG A 62 -9.22 13.13 -8.01
C ARG A 62 -8.08 14.15 -8.02
N VAL A 63 -7.65 14.66 -6.86
CA VAL A 63 -6.51 15.60 -6.78
C VAL A 63 -5.19 14.98 -7.28
N TYR A 64 -5.09 13.65 -7.34
CA TYR A 64 -3.93 12.91 -7.83
C TYR A 64 -4.07 12.43 -9.28
N GLU A 65 -5.04 12.97 -10.01
CA GLU A 65 -5.29 12.65 -11.40
C GLU A 65 -4.09 13.05 -12.28
N GLY A 66 -3.69 12.16 -13.18
CA GLY A 66 -2.73 12.45 -14.24
C GLY A 66 -3.52 12.80 -15.51
N PRO A 67 -3.93 11.78 -16.29
CA PRO A 67 -4.92 11.96 -17.35
C PRO A 67 -6.36 11.96 -16.80
N PRO A 68 -7.34 12.52 -17.54
CA PRO A 68 -8.74 12.57 -17.12
C PRO A 68 -9.29 11.25 -16.58
N GLY A 69 -9.71 11.25 -15.31
CA GLY A 69 -10.29 10.10 -14.63
C GLY A 69 -9.33 8.99 -14.19
N ALA A 70 -8.01 9.17 -14.31
CA ALA A 70 -7.04 8.16 -13.88
C ALA A 70 -5.89 8.77 -13.07
N ALA A 71 -5.44 8.02 -12.06
CA ALA A 71 -4.36 8.42 -11.17
C ALA A 71 -3.06 8.62 -11.95
N HIS A 72 -2.27 9.62 -11.56
CA HIS A 72 -0.95 9.86 -12.11
C HIS A 72 -0.07 8.62 -11.91
N GLY A 73 0.76 8.26 -12.90
CA GLY A 73 1.60 7.05 -12.85
C GLY A 73 2.48 7.00 -11.59
N GLY A 74 3.09 8.13 -11.22
CA GLY A 74 3.87 8.23 -9.98
C GLY A 74 3.08 7.97 -8.69
N ILE A 75 1.77 8.22 -8.67
CA ILE A 75 0.90 7.93 -7.52
C ILE A 75 0.61 6.44 -7.44
N VAL A 76 0.38 5.80 -8.59
CA VAL A 76 0.26 4.33 -8.67
C VAL A 76 1.57 3.67 -8.24
N ALA A 77 2.73 4.19 -8.67
CA ALA A 77 4.02 3.68 -8.24
C ALA A 77 4.24 3.82 -6.72
N ALA A 78 3.91 4.98 -6.14
CA ALA A 78 4.00 5.19 -4.69
C ALA A 78 3.07 4.26 -3.90
N TYR A 79 1.86 4.01 -4.41
CA TYR A 79 0.94 3.04 -3.82
C TYR A 79 1.48 1.61 -3.87
N LEU A 80 2.05 1.21 -5.01
CA LEU A 80 2.71 -0.10 -5.17
C LEU A 80 3.91 -0.23 -4.22
N ASP A 81 4.73 0.80 -4.08
CA ASP A 81 5.87 0.79 -3.15
C ASP A 81 5.43 0.54 -1.69
N GLU A 82 4.34 1.18 -1.24
CA GLU A 82 3.78 0.94 0.10
C GLU A 82 3.22 -0.49 0.29
N ILE A 83 2.61 -1.07 -0.75
CA ILE A 83 2.17 -2.48 -0.74
C ILE A 83 3.38 -3.41 -0.59
N LEU A 84 4.42 -3.19 -1.39
CA LEU A 84 5.63 -4.00 -1.42
C LEU A 84 6.40 -3.90 -0.10
N GLY A 85 6.57 -2.69 0.44
CA GLY A 85 7.15 -2.49 1.77
C GLY A 85 6.37 -3.25 2.85
N GLY A 86 5.05 -3.31 2.72
CA GLY A 86 4.22 -4.12 3.62
C GLY A 86 4.39 -5.63 3.46
N ALA A 87 4.57 -6.11 2.23
CA ALA A 87 4.90 -7.51 1.98
C ALA A 87 6.26 -7.88 2.60
N VAL A 88 7.27 -7.00 2.51
CA VAL A 88 8.59 -7.20 3.15
C VAL A 88 8.44 -7.32 4.66
N VAL A 89 7.72 -6.39 5.30
CA VAL A 89 7.53 -6.42 6.75
C VAL A 89 6.72 -7.63 7.18
N ARG A 90 5.70 -8.04 6.41
CA ARG A 90 4.91 -9.25 6.66
C ARG A 90 5.77 -10.52 6.65
N ALA A 91 6.69 -10.61 5.70
CA ALA A 91 7.50 -11.80 5.47
C ALA A 91 8.72 -11.87 6.40
N THR A 92 9.34 -10.72 6.70
CA THR A 92 10.64 -10.67 7.39
C THR A 92 10.56 -10.10 8.81
N GLY A 93 9.47 -9.43 9.16
CA GLY A 93 9.33 -8.67 10.41
C GLY A 93 10.20 -7.41 10.48
N LYS A 94 10.85 -7.00 9.38
CA LYS A 94 11.80 -5.89 9.34
C LYS A 94 11.33 -4.79 8.40
N ILE A 95 11.62 -3.54 8.75
CA ILE A 95 11.50 -2.39 7.86
C ILE A 95 12.75 -2.34 6.99
N SER A 96 12.57 -2.16 5.69
CA SER A 96 13.63 -2.09 4.69
C SER A 96 13.42 -0.90 3.77
N VAL A 97 14.50 -0.43 3.14
CA VAL A 97 14.43 0.61 2.11
C VAL A 97 14.32 -0.03 0.73
N THR A 98 13.59 0.61 -0.18
CA THR A 98 13.45 0.17 -1.57
C THR A 98 14.78 0.31 -2.31
N GLY A 99 15.30 -0.80 -2.85
CA GLY A 99 16.52 -0.81 -3.66
C GLY A 99 16.23 -0.54 -5.14
N GLU A 100 15.27 -1.26 -5.70
CA GLU A 100 14.79 -1.10 -7.07
C GLU A 100 13.26 -1.23 -7.08
N LEU A 101 12.59 -0.45 -7.93
CA LEU A 101 11.16 -0.58 -8.19
C LEU A 101 10.92 -0.61 -9.71
N THR A 102 10.42 -1.74 -10.20
CA THR A 102 10.02 -1.90 -11.61
C THR A 102 8.49 -1.96 -11.71
N VAL A 103 7.89 -0.97 -12.39
CA VAL A 103 6.43 -0.87 -12.54
C VAL A 103 6.01 -1.05 -13.99
N ARG A 104 5.02 -1.92 -14.22
CA ARG A 104 4.35 -2.09 -15.52
C ARG A 104 2.91 -1.59 -15.45
N TYR A 105 2.61 -0.49 -16.15
CA TYR A 105 1.26 0.05 -16.25
C TYR A 105 0.46 -0.68 -17.34
N VAL A 106 -0.45 -1.56 -16.92
CA VAL A 106 -1.24 -2.41 -17.85
C VAL A 106 -2.54 -1.73 -18.30
N ARG A 107 -3.22 -1.04 -17.38
CA ARG A 107 -4.47 -0.30 -17.61
C ARG A 107 -4.47 0.98 -16.76
N PRO A 108 -5.21 2.04 -17.17
CA PRO A 108 -5.39 3.22 -16.34
C PRO A 108 -5.97 2.84 -14.97
N ALA A 109 -5.40 3.37 -13.88
CA ALA A 109 -5.92 3.21 -12.53
C ALA A 109 -6.95 4.31 -12.26
N PRO A 110 -8.25 4.01 -12.13
CA PRO A 110 -9.28 5.03 -11.99
C PRO A 110 -9.19 5.77 -10.66
N THR A 111 -9.37 7.10 -10.68
CA THR A 111 -9.60 7.89 -9.47
C THR A 111 -11.01 7.69 -8.94
N GLU A 112 -11.25 8.04 -7.66
CA GLU A 112 -12.57 7.96 -7.00
C GLU A 112 -13.21 6.56 -7.01
N THR A 113 -12.43 5.52 -7.29
CA THR A 113 -12.88 4.13 -7.40
C THR A 113 -12.12 3.27 -6.40
N PRO A 114 -12.79 2.39 -5.64
CA PRO A 114 -12.12 1.43 -4.78
C PRO A 114 -11.22 0.48 -5.58
N LEU A 115 -9.93 0.48 -5.25
CA LEU A 115 -8.91 -0.41 -5.79
C LEU A 115 -8.33 -1.28 -4.67
N LEU A 116 -7.89 -2.48 -5.03
CA LEU A 116 -7.33 -3.45 -4.09
C LEU A 116 -5.98 -3.93 -4.58
N GLY A 117 -4.96 -3.50 -3.86
CA GLY A 117 -3.59 -3.93 -4.05
C GLY A 117 -3.28 -5.21 -3.30
N ARG A 118 -2.37 -6.00 -3.84
CA ARG A 118 -1.84 -7.23 -3.24
C ARG A 118 -0.32 -7.22 -3.30
N GLY A 119 0.32 -7.75 -2.28
CA GLY A 119 1.78 -7.88 -2.24
C GLY A 119 2.22 -9.17 -1.56
N ARG A 120 3.30 -9.79 -2.03
CA ARG A 120 3.88 -10.99 -1.41
C ARG A 120 5.39 -11.06 -1.61
N LEU A 121 6.06 -11.80 -0.72
CA LEU A 121 7.46 -12.21 -0.90
C LEU A 121 7.55 -13.23 -2.05
N VAL A 122 8.59 -13.08 -2.87
CA VAL A 122 8.93 -14.03 -3.94
C VAL A 122 10.24 -14.75 -3.64
N ALA A 123 11.27 -14.02 -3.19
CA ALA A 123 12.57 -14.60 -2.86
C ALA A 123 13.25 -13.86 -1.70
N ASP A 124 14.02 -14.59 -0.90
CA ASP A 124 14.88 -14.04 0.14
C ASP A 124 16.34 -14.37 -0.18
N HIS A 125 17.15 -13.32 -0.36
CA HIS A 125 18.58 -13.41 -0.69
C HIS A 125 19.46 -13.05 0.51
N GLY A 126 18.90 -13.02 1.72
CA GLY A 126 19.56 -12.68 2.98
C GLY A 126 19.76 -11.18 3.16
N ARG A 127 20.45 -10.51 2.23
CA ARG A 127 20.71 -9.05 2.31
C ARG A 127 19.56 -8.20 1.77
N TYR A 128 18.84 -8.71 0.78
CA TYR A 128 17.67 -8.09 0.19
C TYR A 128 16.64 -9.16 -0.15
N VAL A 129 15.41 -8.75 -0.43
CA VAL A 129 14.31 -9.63 -0.78
C VAL A 129 13.65 -9.12 -2.05
N ASP A 130 13.11 -10.06 -2.84
CA ASP A 130 12.26 -9.74 -3.97
C ASP A 130 10.80 -9.90 -3.55
N VAL A 131 10.00 -8.90 -3.90
CA VAL A 131 8.56 -8.84 -3.63
C VAL A 131 7.83 -8.45 -4.90
N GLU A 132 6.63 -8.99 -5.06
CA GLU A 132 5.74 -8.68 -6.18
C GLU A 132 4.40 -8.17 -5.67
N GLY A 133 3.78 -7.31 -6.47
CA GLY A 133 2.46 -6.77 -6.18
C GLY A 133 1.73 -6.29 -7.42
N SER A 134 0.42 -6.10 -7.25
CA SER A 134 -0.52 -5.69 -8.30
C SER A 134 -1.65 -4.86 -7.71
#